data_AF-A0A368JKC3-F1
#
_entry.id   AF-A0A368JKC3-F1
#
_cell.length_a   1.000
_cell.length_b   1.000
_cell.length_c   1.000
_cell.angle_alpha   90.00
_cell.angle_beta   90.00
_cell.angle_gamma   90.00
#
_symmetry.space_group_name_H-M   'P 1'
#
loop_
_entity.id
_entity.type
_entity.pdbx_description
1 polymer ?
#
loop_
_entity_poly.entity_id
_entity_poly.type
_entity_poly.pdbx_seq_one_letter_code
_entity_poly.pdbx_strand_id
1 'polypeptide(L)'
;MNNSNHNPKLINQKEAKRLIEQLAFEKPVDSEHRCFTRYAFILSRLWIKVGDLDLAASIFMAVVNQANKLDKSFDWINNELGFELVAAEQKGRRGALLQQRLWEDAGSDEALDLFNERLERFNNFGPNSLPF
;
A
#
# COMPACT_ATOMS: atom_id res chain seq x y z
N MET A 1 -33.64 15.79 3.92
CA MET A 1 -32.21 15.94 3.61
C MET A 1 -31.56 14.57 3.84
N ASN A 2 -31.24 13.86 2.75
CA ASN A 2 -30.64 12.52 2.84
C ASN A 2 -29.14 12.68 3.13
N ASN A 3 -28.75 12.47 4.39
CA ASN A 3 -27.36 12.18 4.74
C ASN A 3 -27.04 10.77 4.26
N SER A 4 -26.67 10.65 2.98
CA SER A 4 -25.97 9.48 2.47
C SER A 4 -24.64 9.42 3.23
N ASN A 5 -24.55 8.57 4.24
CA ASN A 5 -23.27 8.12 4.79
C ASN A 5 -22.52 7.43 3.65
N HIS A 6 -21.81 8.22 2.84
CA HIS A 6 -20.85 7.71 1.86
C HIS A 6 -19.61 7.26 2.62
N ASN A 7 -19.75 6.21 3.43
CA ASN A 7 -18.60 5.41 3.80
C ASN A 7 -18.11 4.78 2.50
N PRO A 8 -16.92 5.16 2.01
CA PRO A 8 -16.46 4.70 0.72
C PRO A 8 -16.20 3.19 0.83
N LYS A 9 -16.72 2.42 -0.13
CA LYS A 9 -16.66 0.95 -0.10
C LYS A 9 -15.22 0.48 0.02
N LEU A 10 -14.90 -0.26 1.09
CA LEU A 10 -13.60 -0.91 1.24
C LEU A 10 -13.43 -1.98 0.17
N ILE A 11 -12.22 -2.11 -0.36
CA ILE A 11 -11.90 -3.17 -1.31
C ILE A 11 -11.68 -4.49 -0.57
N ASN A 12 -12.16 -5.59 -1.15
CA ASN A 12 -11.95 -6.94 -0.63
C ASN A 12 -10.84 -7.69 -1.39
N GLN A 13 -10.47 -8.88 -0.89
CA GLN A 13 -9.34 -9.65 -1.42
C GLN A 13 -9.55 -10.11 -2.87
N LYS A 14 -10.79 -10.46 -3.23
CA LYS A 14 -11.11 -10.84 -4.62
C LYS A 14 -10.96 -9.66 -5.57
N GLU A 15 -11.41 -8.48 -5.17
CA GLU A 15 -11.26 -7.24 -5.94
C GLU A 15 -9.77 -6.86 -6.08
N ALA A 16 -9.00 -6.96 -5.00
CA ALA A 16 -7.57 -6.68 -4.99
C ALA A 16 -6.77 -7.63 -5.90
N LYS A 17 -7.00 -8.95 -5.80
CA LYS A 17 -6.35 -9.95 -6.67
C LYS A 17 -6.63 -9.67 -8.14
N ARG A 18 -7.90 -9.44 -8.49
CA ARG A 18 -8.31 -9.13 -9.86
C ARG A 18 -7.60 -7.88 -10.38
N LEU A 19 -7.51 -6.82 -9.57
CA LEU A 19 -6.82 -5.59 -9.98
C LEU A 19 -5.33 -5.83 -10.20
N ILE A 20 -4.66 -6.57 -9.31
CA ILE A 20 -3.24 -6.90 -9.47
C ILE A 20 -3.00 -7.69 -10.76
N GLU A 21 -3.82 -8.69 -11.03
CA GLU A 21 -3.72 -9.50 -12.26
C GLU A 21 -3.97 -8.63 -13.50
N GLN A 22 -5.06 -7.85 -13.53
CA GLN A 22 -5.36 -6.97 -14.66
C GLN A 22 -4.18 -6.02 -14.96
N LEU A 23 -3.64 -5.37 -13.94
CA LEU A 23 -2.55 -4.42 -14.08
C LEU A 23 -1.21 -5.07 -14.43
N ALA A 24 -0.98 -6.34 -14.07
CA ALA A 24 0.22 -7.07 -14.43
C ALA A 24 0.23 -7.55 -15.90
N PHE A 25 -0.94 -7.76 -16.48
CA PHE A 25 -1.09 -8.27 -17.85
C PHE A 25 -1.50 -7.21 -18.88
N GLU A 26 -2.02 -6.06 -18.46
CA GLU A 26 -2.33 -4.93 -19.34
C GLU A 26 -1.05 -4.21 -19.78
N LYS A 27 -0.77 -4.19 -21.09
CA LYS A 27 0.27 -3.32 -21.65
C LYS A 27 -0.21 -1.87 -21.55
N PRO A 28 0.55 -0.95 -20.93
CA PRO A 28 0.12 0.44 -20.83
C PRO A 28 0.00 1.06 -22.22
N VAL A 29 -1.20 1.50 -22.57
CA VAL A 29 -1.50 2.25 -23.79
C VAL A 29 -1.27 3.74 -23.49
N ASP A 30 -0.16 4.24 -24.02
CA ASP A 30 0.19 5.65 -24.16
C ASP A 30 0.55 6.46 -22.88
N SER A 31 1.34 7.50 -23.13
CA SER A 31 2.10 8.36 -22.22
C SER A 31 1.28 9.31 -21.34
N GLU A 32 -0.03 9.43 -21.57
CA GLU A 32 -0.96 10.21 -20.73
C GLU A 32 -1.33 9.49 -19.42
N HIS A 33 -1.05 8.19 -19.32
CA HIS A 33 -1.40 7.35 -18.17
C HIS A 33 -0.29 7.19 -17.13
N ARG A 34 0.68 8.13 -17.01
CA ARG A 34 1.87 7.96 -16.13
C ARG A 34 1.55 7.51 -14.70
N CYS A 35 0.49 8.04 -14.10
CA CYS A 35 0.06 7.62 -12.75
C CYS A 35 -0.42 6.16 -12.75
N PHE A 36 -1.24 5.77 -13.72
CA PHE A 36 -1.72 4.39 -13.88
C PHE A 36 -0.57 3.42 -14.18
N THR A 37 0.39 3.81 -15.03
CA THR A 37 1.60 3.03 -15.31
C THR A 37 2.44 2.83 -14.06
N ARG A 38 2.56 3.86 -13.19
CA ARG A 38 3.30 3.76 -11.93
C ARG A 38 2.60 2.81 -10.95
N TYR A 39 1.27 2.90 -10.82
CA TYR A 39 0.48 1.99 -10.00
C TYR A 39 0.59 0.54 -10.45
N ALA A 40 0.35 0.29 -11.74
CA ALA A 40 0.44 -1.04 -12.33
C ALA A 40 1.84 -1.64 -12.14
N PHE A 41 2.88 -0.84 -12.35
CA PHE A 41 4.26 -1.24 -12.16
C PHE A 41 4.58 -1.59 -10.71
N ILE A 42 4.18 -0.75 -9.74
CA ILE A 42 4.44 -1.00 -8.32
C ILE A 42 3.71 -2.26 -7.86
N LEU A 43 2.44 -2.46 -8.24
CA LEU A 43 1.66 -3.64 -7.84
C LEU A 43 2.19 -4.92 -8.47
N SER A 44 2.56 -4.89 -9.74
CA SER A 44 3.19 -6.03 -10.42
C SER A 44 4.52 -6.40 -9.76
N ARG A 45 5.34 -5.39 -9.42
CA ARG A 45 6.60 -5.61 -8.70
C ARG A 45 6.37 -6.13 -7.29
N LEU A 46 5.37 -5.60 -6.58
CA LEU A 46 5.02 -6.06 -5.25
C LEU A 46 4.67 -7.55 -5.28
N TRP A 47 3.82 -7.97 -6.22
CA TRP A 47 3.51 -9.39 -6.41
C TRP A 47 4.76 -10.23 -6.70
N ILE A 48 5.62 -9.80 -7.63
CA ILE A 48 6.87 -10.51 -7.95
C ILE A 48 7.81 -10.62 -6.73
N LYS A 49 7.93 -9.56 -5.93
CA LYS A 49 8.84 -9.52 -4.78
C LYS A 49 8.35 -10.32 -3.60
N VAL A 50 7.05 -10.28 -3.36
CA VAL A 50 6.39 -11.06 -2.31
C VAL A 50 6.32 -12.54 -2.71
N GLY A 51 6.17 -12.86 -4.00
CA GLY A 51 6.09 -14.23 -4.52
C GLY A 51 4.75 -14.92 -4.26
N ASP A 52 3.79 -14.22 -3.65
CA ASP A 52 2.47 -14.71 -3.26
C ASP A 52 1.41 -13.65 -3.58
N LEU A 53 0.41 -14.02 -4.39
CA LEU A 53 -0.65 -13.11 -4.84
C LEU A 53 -1.62 -12.74 -3.71
N ASP A 54 -1.88 -13.66 -2.79
CA ASP A 54 -2.79 -13.45 -1.66
C ASP A 54 -2.19 -12.45 -0.68
N LEU A 55 -0.88 -12.56 -0.46
CA LEU A 55 -0.12 -11.65 0.37
C LEU A 55 0.02 -10.28 -0.30
N ALA A 56 0.33 -10.22 -1.59
CA ALA A 56 0.37 -8.95 -2.34
C ALA A 56 -1.01 -8.23 -2.34
N ALA A 57 -2.09 -8.99 -2.51
CA ALA A 57 -3.46 -8.47 -2.40
C ALA A 57 -3.76 -7.95 -0.99
N SER A 58 -3.30 -8.63 0.05
CA SER A 58 -3.50 -8.21 1.45
C SER A 58 -2.79 -6.88 1.75
N ILE A 59 -1.55 -6.71 1.26
CA ILE A 59 -0.81 -5.44 1.38
C ILE A 59 -1.55 -4.32 0.65
N PHE A 60 -1.94 -4.57 -0.62
CA PHE A 60 -2.64 -3.58 -1.43
C PHE A 60 -3.97 -3.15 -0.78
N MET A 61 -4.76 -4.12 -0.31
CA MET A 61 -5.99 -3.85 0.44
C MET A 61 -5.73 -3.00 1.66
N ALA A 62 -4.72 -3.33 2.47
CA ALA A 62 -4.45 -2.60 3.69
C ALA A 62 -4.09 -1.13 3.41
N VAL A 63 -3.26 -0.88 2.38
CA VAL A 63 -2.90 0.49 1.98
C VAL A 63 -4.12 1.25 1.45
N VAL A 64 -4.90 0.68 0.53
CA VAL A 64 -6.06 1.36 -0.07
C VAL A 64 -7.17 1.58 0.96
N ASN A 65 -7.45 0.60 1.81
CA ASN A 65 -8.48 0.73 2.84
C ASN A 65 -8.07 1.72 3.93
N GLN A 66 -6.78 1.80 4.27
CA GLN A 66 -6.28 2.85 5.15
C GLN A 66 -6.37 4.23 4.51
N ALA A 67 -6.00 4.37 3.24
CA ALA A 67 -6.14 5.62 2.51
C ALA A 67 -7.59 6.11 2.48
N ASN A 68 -8.52 5.21 2.20
CA ASN A 68 -9.95 5.48 2.22
C ASN A 68 -10.42 5.92 3.62
N LYS A 69 -10.02 5.20 4.68
CA LYS A 69 -10.37 5.53 6.06
C LYS A 69 -9.84 6.91 6.51
N LEU A 70 -8.65 7.29 6.04
CA LEU A 70 -7.95 8.51 6.43
C LEU A 70 -8.05 9.64 5.39
N ASP A 71 -8.96 9.49 4.40
CA ASP A 71 -9.16 10.45 3.29
C ASP A 71 -7.86 10.88 2.59
N LYS A 72 -7.00 9.90 2.28
CA LYS A 72 -5.69 10.12 1.64
C LYS A 72 -5.79 10.13 0.12
N SER A 73 -4.87 10.88 -0.50
CA SER A 73 -4.78 11.00 -1.96
C SER A 73 -4.22 9.76 -2.64
N PHE A 74 -4.40 9.69 -3.96
CA PHE A 74 -3.72 8.70 -4.80
C PHE A 74 -2.18 8.83 -4.73
N ASP A 75 -1.62 10.01 -4.50
CA ASP A 75 -0.16 10.12 -4.35
C ASP A 75 0.33 9.47 -3.05
N TRP A 76 -0.45 9.57 -1.97
CA TRP A 76 -0.15 8.87 -0.72
C TRP A 76 -0.17 7.35 -0.93
N ILE A 77 -1.19 6.80 -1.60
CA ILE A 77 -1.27 5.36 -1.87
C ILE A 77 -0.06 4.90 -2.70
N ASN A 78 0.35 5.66 -3.71
CA ASN A 78 1.54 5.36 -4.52
C ASN A 78 2.81 5.31 -3.68
N ASN A 79 3.00 6.29 -2.80
CA ASN A 79 4.16 6.37 -1.93
C ASN A 79 4.19 5.20 -0.93
N GLU A 80 3.04 4.86 -0.36
CA GLU A 80 2.93 3.75 0.59
C GLU A 80 3.10 2.38 -0.07
N LEU A 81 2.56 2.15 -1.27
CA LEU A 81 2.85 0.94 -2.02
C LEU A 81 4.34 0.85 -2.40
N GLY A 82 4.98 1.99 -2.70
CA GLY A 82 6.42 2.07 -2.89
C GLY A 82 7.21 1.71 -1.63
N PHE A 83 6.77 2.18 -0.46
CA PHE A 83 7.34 1.80 0.82
C PHE A 83 7.22 0.29 1.08
N GLU A 84 6.03 -0.28 0.90
CA GLU A 84 5.81 -1.71 1.15
C GLU A 84 6.58 -2.60 0.16
N LEU A 85 6.78 -2.14 -1.08
CA LEU A 85 7.66 -2.81 -2.04
C LEU A 85 9.11 -2.89 -1.53
N VAL A 86 9.65 -1.78 -1.02
CA VAL A 86 11.01 -1.75 -0.45
C VAL A 86 11.07 -2.61 0.81
N ALA A 87 10.04 -2.56 1.66
CA ALA A 87 9.96 -3.40 2.86
C ALA A 87 9.99 -4.90 2.51
N ALA A 88 9.22 -5.33 1.50
CA ALA A 88 9.20 -6.69 1.01
C ALA A 88 10.56 -7.14 0.44
N GLU A 89 11.31 -6.23 -0.20
CA GLU A 89 12.66 -6.51 -0.69
C GLU A 89 13.68 -6.75 0.44
N GLN A 90 13.45 -6.19 1.65
CA GLN A 90 14.41 -6.25 2.76
C GLN A 90 14.18 -7.41 3.76
N LYS A 91 13.18 -8.29 3.54
CA LYS A 91 12.97 -9.58 4.25
C LYS A 91 13.32 -9.56 5.76
N GLY A 92 12.46 -8.98 6.59
CA GLY A 92 12.60 -9.01 8.07
C GLY A 92 12.96 -7.67 8.67
N ARG A 93 13.24 -6.68 7.82
CA ARG A 93 13.78 -5.38 8.22
C ARG A 93 12.77 -4.26 8.12
N ARG A 94 11.47 -4.55 7.97
CA ARG A 94 10.43 -3.52 7.90
C ARG A 94 10.46 -2.59 9.12
N GLY A 95 10.66 -3.13 10.32
CA GLY A 95 10.79 -2.32 11.54
C GLY A 95 11.99 -1.36 11.51
N ALA A 96 13.15 -1.83 11.03
CA ALA A 96 14.33 -0.99 10.85
C ALA A 96 14.12 0.08 9.77
N LEU A 97 13.41 -0.27 8.68
CA LEU A 97 13.04 0.68 7.63
C LEU A 97 12.09 1.77 8.12
N LEU A 98 11.10 1.42 8.96
CA LEU A 98 10.21 2.40 9.60
C LEU A 98 10.98 3.39 10.46
N GLN A 99 11.89 2.89 11.30
CA GLN A 99 12.73 3.74 12.12
C GLN A 99 13.64 4.61 11.25
N GLN A 100 14.31 4.05 10.24
CA GLN A 100 15.15 4.81 9.33
C GLN A 100 14.40 5.99 8.69
N ARG A 101 13.17 5.76 8.18
CA ARG A 101 12.35 6.82 7.57
C ARG A 101 11.98 7.92 8.55
N LEU A 102 11.62 7.56 9.78
CA LEU A 102 11.32 8.55 10.81
C LEU A 102 12.53 9.46 11.11
N TRP A 103 13.73 8.90 11.10
CA TRP A 103 14.96 9.64 11.39
C TRP A 103 15.43 10.50 10.21
N GLU A 104 15.22 10.04 8.96
CA GLU A 104 15.55 10.79 7.74
C GLU A 104 14.81 12.13 7.66
N ASP A 105 13.55 12.16 8.07
CA ASP A 105 12.70 13.36 8.07
C ASP A 105 12.80 14.16 9.39
N ALA A 106 13.90 13.98 10.13
CA ALA A 106 14.19 14.64 11.41
C ALA A 106 13.07 14.49 12.47
N GLY A 107 12.25 13.43 12.37
CA GLY A 107 11.12 13.21 13.27
C GLY A 107 10.09 14.33 13.23
N SER A 108 9.85 14.93 12.06
CA SER A 108 8.76 15.89 11.89
C SER A 108 7.40 15.28 12.27
N ASP A 109 6.42 16.12 12.57
CA ASP A 109 5.07 15.67 12.91
C ASP A 109 4.47 14.82 11.78
N GLU A 110 4.71 15.18 10.52
CA GLU A 110 4.28 14.39 9.37
C GLU A 110 4.98 13.03 9.29
N ALA A 111 6.25 12.96 9.67
CA ALA A 111 7.01 11.71 9.71
C ALA A 111 6.51 10.79 10.84
N LEU A 112 6.15 11.37 12.00
CA LEU A 112 5.54 10.66 13.12
C LEU A 112 4.15 10.14 12.76
N ASP A 113 3.33 10.95 12.08
CA ASP A 113 2.01 10.53 11.60
C ASP A 113 2.14 9.35 10.63
N LEU A 114 3.02 9.45 9.62
CA LEU A 114 3.27 8.35 8.68
C LEU A 114 3.81 7.10 9.37
N PHE A 115 4.66 7.25 10.38
CA PHE A 115 5.15 6.13 11.19
C PHE A 115 4.01 5.42 11.91
N ASN A 116 3.13 6.17 12.58
CA ASN A 116 1.98 5.63 13.29
C ASN A 116 0.98 4.97 12.34
N GLU A 117 0.67 5.61 11.21
CA GLU A 117 -0.18 5.05 10.16
C GLU A 117 0.37 3.69 9.67
N ARG A 118 1.69 3.59 9.43
CA ARG A 118 2.32 2.34 8.97
C ARG A 118 2.39 1.24 10.02
N LEU A 119 2.44 1.59 11.31
CA LEU A 119 2.32 0.63 12.41
C LEU A 119 0.91 0.08 12.50
N GLU A 120 -0.10 0.96 12.53
CA GLU A 120 -1.50 0.56 12.67
C GLU A 120 -2.01 -0.30 11.53
N ARG A 121 -1.51 -0.06 10.30
CA ARG A 121 -1.92 -0.74 9.06
C ARG A 121 -2.00 -2.26 9.20
N PHE A 122 -1.05 -2.85 9.94
CA PHE A 122 -0.95 -4.30 10.09
C PHE A 122 -1.11 -4.80 11.54
N ASN A 123 -1.35 -3.90 12.50
CA ASN A 123 -1.52 -4.25 13.92
C ASN A 123 -2.69 -5.23 14.16
N ASN A 124 -3.75 -5.16 13.33
CA ASN A 124 -4.92 -6.06 13.45
C ASN A 124 -4.67 -7.48 12.97
N PHE A 125 -3.54 -7.73 12.29
CA PHE A 125 -3.22 -9.08 11.87
C PHE A 125 -2.51 -9.85 13.03
N GLY A 126 -2.02 -9.14 14.06
CA GLY A 126 -1.12 -9.64 15.11
C GLY A 126 0.31 -9.04 15.05
N PRO A 127 1.17 -9.25 16.07
CA PRO A 127 2.55 -8.76 16.06
C PRO A 127 3.47 -9.46 15.03
N ASN A 128 2.97 -10.46 14.29
CA ASN A 128 3.74 -11.38 13.43
C ASN A 128 3.17 -11.56 12.01
N SER A 129 2.31 -10.66 11.57
CA SER A 129 1.29 -11.01 10.57
C SER A 129 1.23 -10.07 9.39
N LEU A 130 2.40 -9.61 8.97
CA LEU A 130 2.81 -9.85 7.61
C LEU A 130 4.24 -10.43 7.63
N PRO A 131 4.54 -11.49 6.87
CA PRO A 131 5.81 -12.18 6.90
C PRO A 131 6.80 -11.43 5.99
N PHE A 132 7.24 -10.25 6.42
CA PHE A 132 8.46 -9.66 5.85
C PHE A 132 9.46 -9.50 6.96
#